data_AF-A0A2D4LFV8-F1
#
_entry.id   AF-A0A2D4LFV8-F1
#
_cell.length_a   1.000
_cell.length_b   1.000
_cell.length_c   1.000
_cell.angle_alpha   90.00
_cell.angle_beta   90.00
_cell.angle_gamma   90.00
#
_symmetry.space_group_name_H-M   'P 1'
#
loop_
_entity.id
_entity.type
_entity.pdbx_description
1 polymer ?
#
loop_
_entity_poly.entity_id
_entity_poly.type
_entity_poly.pdbx_seq_one_letter_code
_entity_poly.pdbx_strand_id
1 'polypeptide(L)'
;EVAPVPGPAAASSQGNEKAGEASDAGVDWVEKLRDECEPEQHWQYRREFLIRNAEGLPVNGKDDADRAELRRLVSFSRVWANHVFLGCRYSPQVMEKVMDMAVGITVTNAPTHTLRDELVAKVKRGISSSNEGPCKKQAVGADKPFEVNNVASAA
;
A
#
# COMPACT_ATOMS: atom_id res chain seq x y z
N GLU A 1 50.72 17.03 50.30
CA GLU A 1 49.50 17.33 51.07
C GLU A 1 48.53 18.05 50.14
N VAL A 2 47.59 17.30 49.57
CA VAL A 2 46.64 17.78 48.56
C VAL A 2 45.26 17.73 49.20
N ALA A 3 44.71 18.90 49.49
CA ALA A 3 43.36 19.09 50.01
C ALA A 3 42.33 19.16 48.84
N PRO A 4 41.03 18.97 49.11
CA PRO A 4 40.12 18.24 48.23
C PRO A 4 39.31 19.12 47.26
N VAL A 5 38.85 18.46 46.21
CA VAL A 5 37.96 18.95 45.15
C VAL A 5 36.54 19.13 45.70
N PRO A 6 35.86 20.27 45.44
CA PRO A 6 34.42 20.36 45.54
C PRO A 6 33.78 20.12 44.16
N GLY A 7 32.97 19.08 44.04
CA GLY A 7 31.98 19.00 42.97
C GLY A 7 30.82 19.95 43.26
N PRO A 8 30.07 20.36 42.23
CA PRO A 8 28.65 20.48 42.44
C PRO A 8 27.77 19.95 41.29
N ALA A 9 26.72 19.26 41.76
CA ALA A 9 25.33 19.41 41.39
C ALA A 9 24.87 19.01 39.98
N ALA A 10 24.07 17.94 40.00
CA ALA A 10 23.11 17.55 38.99
C ALA A 10 22.26 18.75 38.50
N ALA A 11 22.30 18.99 37.20
CA ALA A 11 21.28 19.76 36.51
C ALA A 11 20.27 18.77 35.91
N SER A 12 19.12 18.66 36.56
CA SER A 12 17.92 18.11 35.94
C SER A 12 17.49 19.06 34.82
N SER A 13 17.62 18.63 33.56
CA SER A 13 16.98 19.31 32.43
C SER A 13 15.64 18.64 32.15
N GLN A 14 14.59 19.16 32.80
CA GLN A 14 13.24 19.13 32.26
C GLN A 14 13.16 20.10 31.07
N GLY A 15 12.42 19.70 30.05
CA GLY A 15 11.77 20.62 29.12
C GLY A 15 12.40 20.70 27.73
N ASN A 16 11.85 19.91 26.80
CA ASN A 16 11.39 20.47 25.54
C ASN A 16 10.27 19.61 24.92
N GLU A 17 9.13 19.56 25.60
CA GLU A 17 7.86 19.18 24.98
C GLU A 17 7.14 20.47 24.58
N LYS A 18 7.58 21.15 23.52
CA LYS A 18 6.76 22.21 22.91
C LYS A 18 7.19 22.54 21.48
N ALA A 19 6.60 21.85 20.51
CA ALA A 19 6.40 22.38 19.18
C ALA A 19 5.22 21.65 18.55
N GLY A 20 4.06 22.33 18.48
CA GLY A 20 2.90 21.78 17.77
C GLY A 20 1.58 22.50 18.02
N GLU A 21 1.46 23.29 19.08
CA GLU A 21 0.18 23.93 19.44
C GLU A 21 0.00 25.29 18.75
N ALA A 22 -0.02 25.30 17.41
CA ALA A 22 -0.41 26.46 16.60
C ALA A 22 -0.81 26.10 15.15
N SER A 23 -0.96 24.80 14.82
CA SER A 23 -1.31 24.33 13.47
C SER A 23 -2.43 23.28 13.49
N ASP A 24 -3.28 23.31 14.51
CA ASP A 24 -4.23 22.22 14.83
C ASP A 24 -5.60 22.42 14.15
N ALA A 25 -6.17 23.64 14.22
CA ALA A 25 -7.51 23.91 13.71
C ALA A 25 -7.68 23.71 12.17
N GLY A 26 -6.58 23.77 11.41
CA GLY A 26 -6.59 23.54 9.96
C GLY A 26 -6.64 22.05 9.56
N VAL A 27 -6.35 21.15 10.50
CA VAL A 27 -6.23 19.70 10.26
C VAL A 27 -7.30 18.87 10.97
N ASP A 28 -8.12 19.45 11.85
CA ASP A 28 -9.27 18.79 12.48
C ASP A 28 -10.19 18.03 11.51
N TRP A 29 -10.44 18.60 10.33
CA TRP A 29 -11.29 17.96 9.32
C TRP A 29 -10.61 16.73 8.73
N VAL A 30 -9.27 16.73 8.66
CA VAL A 30 -8.48 15.59 8.19
C VAL A 30 -8.63 14.45 9.18
N GLU A 31 -8.49 14.71 10.48
CA GLU A 31 -8.65 13.67 11.52
C GLU A 31 -10.00 12.95 11.44
N LYS A 32 -11.07 13.67 11.09
CA LYS A 32 -12.42 13.11 10.91
C LYS A 32 -12.55 12.17 9.71
N LEU A 33 -11.57 12.15 8.80
CA LEU A 33 -11.55 11.28 7.63
C LEU A 33 -10.83 9.95 7.87
N ARG A 34 -10.23 9.75 9.05
CA ARG A 34 -9.60 8.48 9.43
C ARG A 34 -10.64 7.36 9.46
N ASP A 35 -10.31 6.21 8.89
CA ASP A 35 -11.17 5.02 8.95
C ASP A 35 -10.85 4.16 10.19
N GLU A 36 -11.86 3.49 10.75
CA GLU A 36 -11.72 2.68 11.98
C GLU A 36 -10.73 1.52 11.84
N CYS A 37 -10.66 0.93 10.65
CA CYS A 37 -9.82 -0.23 10.33
C CYS A 37 -8.51 0.15 9.63
N GLU A 38 -8.12 1.43 9.64
CA GLU A 38 -6.90 1.89 8.99
C GLU A 38 -5.68 1.69 9.92
N PRO A 39 -4.64 0.94 9.48
CA PRO A 39 -3.40 0.83 10.23
C PRO A 39 -2.79 2.21 10.50
N GLU A 40 -2.25 2.44 11.69
CA GLU A 40 -1.70 3.74 12.10
C GLU A 40 -0.66 4.27 11.10
N GLN A 41 0.22 3.39 10.60
CA GLN A 41 1.22 3.75 9.60
C GLN A 41 0.56 4.24 8.30
N HIS A 42 -0.51 3.60 7.84
CA HIS A 42 -1.20 4.03 6.62
C HIS A 42 -1.85 5.40 6.83
N TRP A 43 -2.48 5.58 7.99
CA TRP A 43 -3.13 6.83 8.36
C TRP A 43 -2.13 7.99 8.40
N GLN A 44 -0.97 7.82 9.04
CA GLN A 44 0.07 8.84 9.12
C GLN A 44 0.42 9.43 7.75
N TYR A 45 0.68 8.56 6.77
CA TYR A 45 1.04 8.99 5.41
C TYR A 45 -0.17 9.50 4.62
N ARG A 46 -1.36 8.92 4.80
CA ARG A 46 -2.58 9.39 4.14
C ARG A 46 -2.98 10.78 4.63
N ARG A 47 -2.82 11.04 5.93
CA ARG A 47 -3.01 12.35 6.56
C ARG A 47 -2.08 13.40 5.95
N GLU A 48 -0.79 13.08 5.80
CA GLU A 48 0.17 13.97 5.15
C GLU A 48 -0.22 14.28 3.69
N PHE A 49 -0.65 13.26 2.95
CA PHE A 49 -1.17 13.41 1.59
C PHE A 49 -2.36 14.38 1.53
N LEU A 50 -3.32 14.24 2.46
CA LEU A 50 -4.51 15.09 2.53
C LEU A 50 -4.14 16.55 2.84
N ILE A 51 -3.30 16.78 3.85
CA ILE A 51 -2.90 18.14 4.27
C ILE A 51 -2.21 18.88 3.14
N ARG A 52 -1.25 18.22 2.48
CA ARG A 52 -0.47 18.80 1.37
C ARG A 52 -1.31 19.20 0.18
N ASN A 53 -2.29 18.36 -0.17
CA ASN A 53 -3.11 18.56 -1.36
C ASN A 53 -4.40 19.35 -1.09
N ALA A 54 -4.66 19.71 0.17
CA ALA A 54 -5.79 20.56 0.55
C ALA A 54 -5.48 22.06 0.46
N GLU A 55 -4.23 22.44 0.19
CA GLU A 55 -3.85 23.84 -0.01
C GLU A 55 -4.69 24.48 -1.13
N GLY A 56 -5.45 25.54 -0.80
CA GLY A 56 -6.31 26.24 -1.74
C GLY A 56 -7.64 25.54 -2.05
N LEU A 57 -7.93 24.38 -1.47
CA LEU A 57 -9.24 23.74 -1.61
C LEU A 57 -10.27 24.33 -0.63
N PRO A 58 -11.51 24.56 -1.08
CA PRO A 58 -12.61 24.98 -0.21
C PRO A 58 -13.11 23.79 0.64
N VAL A 59 -12.33 23.39 1.65
CA VAL A 59 -12.63 22.25 2.54
C VAL A 59 -13.97 22.40 3.27
N ASN A 60 -14.34 23.63 3.64
CA ASN A 60 -15.62 23.96 4.27
C ASN A 60 -16.66 24.50 3.27
N GLY A 61 -16.42 24.28 1.98
CA GLY A 61 -17.30 24.71 0.91
C GLY A 61 -18.69 24.10 1.05
N LYS A 62 -19.71 24.96 0.95
CA LYS A 62 -21.13 24.55 1.04
C LYS A 62 -21.72 24.21 -0.32
N ASP A 63 -20.98 24.45 -1.39
CA ASP A 63 -21.43 24.17 -2.74
C ASP A 63 -21.15 22.70 -3.12
N ASP A 64 -21.95 22.15 -4.03
CA ASP A 64 -21.79 20.77 -4.48
C ASP A 64 -20.44 20.52 -5.17
N ALA A 65 -19.93 21.54 -5.88
CA ALA A 65 -18.63 21.49 -6.55
C ALA A 65 -17.49 21.32 -5.55
N ASP A 66 -17.48 22.13 -4.47
CA ASP A 66 -16.47 22.09 -3.42
C ASP A 66 -16.46 20.73 -2.71
N ARG A 67 -17.66 20.21 -2.38
CA ARG A 67 -17.80 18.87 -1.82
C ARG A 67 -17.30 17.78 -2.76
N ALA A 68 -17.53 17.91 -4.06
CA ALA A 68 -17.07 16.94 -5.05
C ALA A 68 -15.54 16.95 -5.18
N GLU A 69 -14.90 18.13 -5.12
CA GLU A 69 -13.44 18.25 -5.10
C GLU A 69 -12.84 17.60 -3.86
N LEU A 70 -13.40 17.88 -2.67
CA LEU A 70 -12.97 17.24 -1.43
C LEU A 70 -13.11 15.71 -1.49
N ARG A 71 -14.24 15.19 -1.98
CA ARG A 71 -14.46 13.74 -2.16
C ARG A 71 -13.45 13.13 -3.13
N ARG A 72 -13.07 13.85 -4.21
CA ARG A 72 -12.03 13.42 -5.15
C ARG A 72 -10.67 13.35 -4.47
N LEU A 73 -10.28 14.37 -3.71
CA LEU A 73 -9.04 14.36 -2.94
C LEU A 73 -8.99 13.18 -1.95
N VAL A 74 -10.06 12.95 -1.20
CA VAL A 74 -10.15 11.81 -0.27
C VAL A 74 -9.99 10.49 -1.01
N SER A 75 -10.64 10.36 -2.17
CA SER A 75 -10.51 9.17 -3.02
C SER A 75 -9.08 8.96 -3.51
N PHE A 76 -8.39 10.02 -3.95
CA PHE A 76 -6.99 9.94 -4.35
C PHE A 76 -6.08 9.54 -3.19
N SER A 77 -6.32 10.05 -1.97
CA SER A 77 -5.55 9.66 -0.78
C SER A 77 -5.66 8.15 -0.49
N ARG A 78 -6.85 7.57 -0.68
CA ARG A 78 -7.09 6.13 -0.52
C ARG A 78 -6.45 5.30 -1.63
N VAL A 79 -6.57 5.75 -2.88
CA VAL A 79 -5.93 5.11 -4.03
C VAL A 79 -4.42 5.04 -3.84
N TRP A 80 -3.82 6.15 -3.40
CA TRP A 80 -2.39 6.22 -3.11
C TRP A 80 -1.97 5.24 -2.01
N ALA A 81 -2.65 5.30 -0.85
CA ALA A 81 -2.33 4.43 0.29
C ALA A 81 -2.52 2.95 -0.08
N ASN A 82 -3.61 2.59 -0.76
CA ASN A 82 -3.84 1.22 -1.23
C ASN A 82 -2.76 0.76 -2.22
N HIS A 83 -2.31 1.65 -3.10
CA HIS A 83 -1.25 1.34 -4.02
C HIS A 83 0.08 1.06 -3.30
N VAL A 84 0.49 1.96 -2.40
CA VAL A 84 1.79 1.88 -1.71
C VAL A 84 1.81 0.74 -0.70
N PHE A 85 0.78 0.61 0.13
CA PHE A 85 0.78 -0.35 1.23
C PHE A 85 0.16 -1.71 0.91
N LEU A 86 -0.80 -1.75 -0.03
CA LEU A 86 -1.52 -2.98 -0.38
C LEU A 86 -1.24 -3.48 -1.81
N GLY A 87 -0.45 -2.74 -2.59
CA GLY A 87 -0.06 -3.15 -3.94
C GLY A 87 -1.19 -3.10 -4.97
N CYS A 88 -2.31 -2.42 -4.65
CA CYS A 88 -3.44 -2.29 -5.57
C CYS A 88 -3.03 -1.57 -6.86
N ARG A 89 -3.68 -1.94 -7.97
CA ARG A 89 -3.41 -1.39 -9.30
C ARG A 89 -4.64 -0.65 -9.81
N TYR A 90 -4.39 0.50 -10.40
CA TYR A 90 -5.40 1.39 -10.97
C TYR A 90 -5.00 1.73 -12.42
N SER A 91 -5.87 2.44 -13.15
CA SER A 91 -5.55 2.85 -14.52
C SER A 91 -4.31 3.76 -14.55
N PRO A 92 -3.52 3.76 -15.64
CA PRO A 92 -2.30 4.56 -15.74
C PRO A 92 -2.53 6.05 -15.46
N GLN A 93 -3.63 6.61 -15.96
CA GLN A 93 -3.97 8.03 -15.77
C GLN A 93 -4.20 8.39 -14.29
N VAL A 94 -4.89 7.51 -13.55
CA VAL A 94 -5.12 7.71 -12.11
C VAL A 94 -3.81 7.58 -11.35
N MET A 95 -3.01 6.57 -11.70
CA MET A 95 -1.72 6.35 -11.05
C MET A 95 -0.76 7.52 -11.26
N GLU A 96 -0.64 8.03 -12.48
CA GLU A 96 0.18 9.20 -12.79
C GLU A 96 -0.22 10.41 -11.92
N LYS A 97 -1.52 10.74 -11.90
CA LYS A 97 -2.02 11.86 -11.11
C LYS A 97 -1.76 11.69 -9.62
N VAL A 98 -2.00 10.51 -9.09
CA VAL A 98 -1.85 10.22 -7.67
C VAL A 98 -0.38 10.25 -7.24
N MET A 99 0.53 9.74 -8.07
CA MET A 99 1.97 9.81 -7.78
C MET A 99 2.51 11.24 -7.86
N ASP A 100 2.03 12.05 -8.80
CA ASP A 100 2.34 13.48 -8.90
C ASP A 100 1.89 14.25 -7.63
N MET A 101 0.66 14.00 -7.15
CA MET A 101 0.14 14.57 -5.90
C MET A 101 0.91 14.13 -4.64
N ALA A 102 1.57 12.97 -4.71
CA ALA A 102 2.37 12.43 -3.60
C ALA A 102 3.82 12.90 -3.61
N VAL A 103 4.25 13.72 -4.58
CA VAL A 103 5.64 14.20 -4.66
C VAL A 103 6.01 14.94 -3.36
N GLY A 104 7.07 14.45 -2.71
CA GLY A 104 7.57 14.95 -1.44
C GLY A 104 7.21 14.09 -0.23
N ILE A 105 6.25 13.16 -0.35
CA ILE A 105 5.89 12.24 0.71
C ILE A 105 6.76 10.99 0.61
N THR A 106 7.66 10.81 1.59
CA THR A 106 8.59 9.67 1.61
C THR A 106 8.07 8.59 2.56
N VAL A 107 7.60 7.48 1.99
CA VAL A 107 7.13 6.34 2.79
C VAL A 107 8.30 5.47 3.21
N THR A 108 8.54 5.39 4.51
CA THR A 108 9.54 4.47 5.07
C THR A 108 8.94 3.08 5.30
N ASN A 109 9.74 2.03 5.09
CA ASN A 109 9.37 0.63 5.28
C ASN A 109 8.12 0.19 4.49
N ALA A 110 7.95 0.69 3.26
CA ALA A 110 6.88 0.25 2.38
C ALA A 110 7.03 -1.26 2.06
N PRO A 111 5.95 -2.06 2.12
CA PRO A 111 6.00 -3.46 1.73
C PRO A 111 6.45 -3.64 0.27
N THR A 112 7.31 -4.62 0.02
CA THR A 112 7.66 -5.00 -1.36
C THR A 112 6.57 -5.90 -1.93
N HIS A 113 5.81 -5.39 -2.89
CA HIS A 113 4.72 -6.14 -3.53
C HIS A 113 5.25 -6.97 -4.70
N THR A 114 5.38 -8.29 -4.52
CA THR A 114 5.67 -9.20 -5.63
C THR A 114 4.40 -9.44 -6.44
N LEU A 115 4.45 -9.25 -7.75
CA LEU A 115 3.30 -9.53 -8.59
C LEU A 115 3.06 -11.04 -8.69
N ARG A 116 1.79 -11.44 -8.77
CA ARG A 116 1.41 -12.83 -9.05
C ARG A 116 2.07 -13.35 -10.34
N ASP A 117 2.22 -12.51 -11.35
CA ASP A 117 2.88 -12.90 -12.61
C ASP A 117 4.39 -13.08 -12.46
N GLU A 118 5.05 -12.30 -11.60
CA GLU A 118 6.46 -12.53 -11.26
C GLU A 118 6.64 -13.86 -10.53
N LEU A 119 5.73 -14.17 -9.61
CA LEU A 119 5.72 -15.45 -8.91
C LEU A 119 5.49 -16.61 -9.90
N VAL A 120 4.54 -16.50 -10.82
CA VAL A 120 4.28 -17.51 -11.87
C VAL A 120 5.44 -17.63 -12.85
N ALA A 121 6.08 -16.53 -13.25
CA ALA A 121 7.25 -16.54 -14.12
C ALA A 121 8.47 -17.19 -13.43
N LYS A 122 8.60 -17.02 -12.11
CA LYS A 122 9.64 -17.65 -11.30
C LYS A 122 9.38 -19.15 -11.13
N VAL A 123 8.12 -19.58 -11.01
CA VAL A 123 7.72 -21.01 -11.05
C VAL A 123 7.98 -21.63 -12.42
N LYS A 124 7.64 -20.96 -13.53
CA LYS A 124 7.92 -21.44 -14.90
C LYS A 124 9.43 -21.64 -15.15
N ARG A 125 10.28 -20.76 -14.61
CA ARG A 125 11.75 -20.94 -14.64
C ARG A 125 12.24 -22.06 -13.72
N GLY A 126 11.54 -22.36 -12.63
CA GLY A 126 11.91 -23.43 -11.69
C GLY A 126 11.60 -24.84 -12.18
N ILE A 127 10.54 -25.03 -12.98
CA ILE A 127 10.19 -26.36 -13.55
C ILE A 127 10.90 -26.66 -14.87
N SER A 128 11.49 -25.65 -15.51
CA SER A 128 12.17 -25.78 -16.81
C SER A 128 13.69 -25.94 -16.66
N SER A 129 14.14 -26.68 -15.65
CA SER A 129 15.54 -27.13 -15.52
C SER A 129 15.59 -28.61 -15.16
N SER A 130 15.05 -29.45 -16.04
CA SER A 130 15.44 -30.86 -16.12
C SER A 130 15.96 -31.11 -17.53
N ASN A 131 17.26 -30.88 -17.71
CA ASN A 131 18.01 -31.42 -18.84
C ASN A 131 18.54 -32.79 -18.42
N GLU A 132 17.70 -33.81 -18.51
CA GLU A 132 18.12 -35.19 -18.68
C GLU A 132 17.33 -35.70 -19.91
N GLY A 133 18.04 -35.91 -21.02
CA GLY A 133 17.50 -36.33 -22.31
C GLY A 133 16.98 -37.78 -22.36
N PRO A 134 16.73 -38.33 -23.56
CA PRO A 134 15.44 -38.93 -23.93
C PRO A 134 15.34 -40.44 -23.63
N CYS A 135 14.31 -40.83 -22.88
CA CYS A 135 13.91 -42.24 -22.80
C CYS A 135 13.25 -42.69 -24.11
N LYS A 136 13.78 -43.79 -24.62
CA LYS A 136 13.65 -44.28 -25.99
C LYS A 136 12.24 -44.81 -26.26
N LYS A 137 11.78 -44.61 -27.49
CA LYS A 137 10.58 -45.23 -28.07
C LYS A 137 10.62 -46.76 -27.89
N GLN A 138 9.56 -47.34 -27.34
CA GLN A 138 9.16 -48.71 -27.67
C GLN A 138 7.67 -48.73 -28.00
N ALA A 139 7.39 -49.24 -29.21
CA ALA A 139 6.06 -49.58 -29.67
C ALA A 139 5.78 -51.04 -29.30
N VAL A 140 4.57 -51.34 -28.82
CA VAL A 140 3.90 -52.65 -29.03
C VAL A 140 2.39 -52.45 -28.81
N GLY A 141 1.60 -52.62 -29.88
CA GLY A 141 0.49 -53.59 -29.97
C GLY A 141 -0.85 -52.98 -29.51
N ALA A 142 -1.80 -52.65 -30.40
CA ALA A 142 -2.94 -53.48 -30.82
C ALA A 142 -3.60 -54.22 -29.61
N ASP A 143 -4.91 -54.17 -29.34
CA ASP A 143 -6.08 -54.11 -30.22
C ASP A 143 -7.40 -53.81 -29.45
N LYS A 144 -8.28 -53.06 -30.15
CA LYS A 144 -9.77 -53.10 -30.18
C LYS A 144 -10.64 -52.54 -29.01
N PRO A 145 -11.86 -52.06 -29.36
CA PRO A 145 -12.62 -51.10 -28.58
C PRO A 145 -13.67 -51.75 -27.68
N PHE A 146 -13.99 -51.10 -26.56
CA PHE A 146 -15.19 -51.40 -25.79
C PHE A 146 -16.16 -50.22 -25.91
N GLU A 147 -17.32 -50.50 -26.52
CA GLU A 147 -18.40 -49.56 -26.79
C GLU A 147 -19.55 -49.80 -25.80
N VAL A 148 -20.05 -48.69 -25.22
CA VAL A 148 -21.44 -48.41 -24.80
C VAL A 148 -21.94 -49.15 -23.53
N ASN A 149 -22.45 -48.49 -22.49
CA ASN A 149 -23.74 -47.78 -22.47
C ASN A 149 -23.83 -46.81 -21.28
N ASN A 150 -24.37 -45.61 -21.51
CA ASN A 150 -24.92 -44.77 -20.45
C ASN A 150 -26.45 -44.73 -20.64
N VAL A 151 -27.19 -45.40 -19.75
CA VAL A 151 -28.65 -45.28 -19.65
C VAL A 151 -28.98 -44.56 -18.34
N ALA A 152 -29.63 -43.40 -18.46
CA ALA A 152 -30.55 -42.77 -17.51
C ALA A 152 -30.63 -41.28 -17.90
N SER A 153 -31.58 -40.89 -18.76
CA SER A 153 -32.93 -40.45 -18.38
C SER A 153 -32.98 -38.96 -18.03
N ALA A 154 -33.43 -38.14 -18.99
CA ALA A 154 -34.03 -36.84 -18.77
C ALA A 154 -34.90 -36.45 -19.97
N ALA A 155 -36.13 -36.01 -19.66
CA ALA A 155 -37.22 -35.49 -20.50
C ALA A 155 -38.20 -36.52 -21.08
#